data_AF-A0A3N5MQZ7-F1
#
_entry.id   AF-A0A3N5MQZ7-F1
#
_cell.length_a   1.000
_cell.length_b   1.000
_cell.length_c   1.000
_cell.angle_alpha   90.00
_cell.angle_beta   90.00
_cell.angle_gamma   90.00
#
_symmetry.space_group_name_H-M   'P 1'
#
loop_
_entity.id
_entity.type
_entity.pdbx_description
1 polymer ?
#
loop_
_entity_poly.entity_id
_entity_poly.type
_entity_poly.pdbx_seq_one_letter_code
_entity_poly.pdbx_strand_id
1 'polypeptide(L)'
;MAAVRKIKIPGGVKASLDGMHLRVTGPKGQLSRNVRFPQVTVTCDGNEVIISTESRRKEITAMVGTLEAHTKNMFRGVTEGFEYRMKVVLSHFPIQLKLQGSRL
;
A
#
# COMPACT_ATOMS: atom_id res chain seq x y z
N MET A 1 2.67 21.32 -12.48
CA MET A 1 2.13 20.07 -11.89
C MET A 1 0.69 20.29 -11.47
N ALA A 2 -0.21 19.38 -11.79
CA ALA A 2 -1.65 19.49 -11.47
C ALA A 2 -1.99 18.92 -10.08
N ALA A 3 -1.28 17.87 -9.66
CA ALA A 3 -1.37 17.34 -8.31
C ALA A 3 -0.02 16.75 -7.87
N VAL A 4 0.35 16.98 -6.61
CA VAL A 4 1.57 16.48 -5.98
C VAL A 4 1.25 16.03 -4.56
N ARG A 5 1.68 14.83 -4.20
CA ARG A 5 1.58 14.28 -2.85
C ARG A 5 2.97 13.85 -2.39
N LYS A 6 3.35 14.27 -1.20
CA LYS A 6 4.62 13.90 -0.56
C LYS A 6 4.31 13.08 0.68
N ILE A 7 4.91 11.91 0.79
CA ILE A 7 4.71 10.99 1.90
C ILE A 7 6.06 10.77 2.58
N LYS A 8 6.17 11.25 3.82
CA LYS A 8 7.38 11.04 4.64
C LYS A 8 7.53 9.57 5.00
N ILE A 9 8.75 9.06 4.91
CA ILE A 9 9.08 7.70 5.31
C ILE A 9 9.18 7.67 6.85
N PRO A 10 8.41 6.81 7.54
CA PRO A 10 8.50 6.69 9.00
C PRO A 10 9.87 6.16 9.45
N GLY A 11 10.27 6.51 10.68
CA GLY A 11 11.50 5.99 11.28
C GLY A 11 11.50 4.45 11.32
N GLY A 12 12.64 3.83 10.98
CA GLY A 12 12.78 2.38 10.94
C GLY A 12 12.19 1.69 9.69
N VAL A 13 11.70 2.48 8.72
CA VAL A 13 11.25 1.98 7.41
C VAL A 13 12.23 2.40 6.32
N LYS A 14 12.51 1.49 5.39
CA LYS A 14 13.27 1.78 4.16
C LYS A 14 12.34 1.66 2.95
N ALA A 15 12.30 2.68 2.11
CA ALA A 15 11.59 2.65 0.84
C ALA A 15 12.59 2.79 -0.32
N SER A 16 12.35 2.06 -1.40
CA SER A 16 13.15 2.13 -2.62
C SER A 16 12.26 1.91 -3.84
N LEU A 17 12.55 2.60 -4.94
CA LEU A 17 11.87 2.42 -6.21
C LEU A 17 12.79 1.65 -7.17
N ASP A 18 12.37 0.46 -7.58
CA ASP A 18 13.06 -0.40 -8.54
C ASP A 18 12.24 -0.47 -9.83
N GLY A 19 12.62 0.36 -10.80
CA GLY A 19 11.82 0.61 -12.01
C GLY A 19 10.43 1.15 -11.66
N MET A 20 9.41 0.31 -11.80
CA MET A 20 8.01 0.65 -11.48
C MET A 20 7.50 -0.02 -10.19
N HIS A 21 8.39 -0.69 -9.45
CA HIS A 21 8.06 -1.38 -8.20
C HIS A 21 8.53 -0.59 -7.00
N LEU A 22 7.59 -0.12 -6.18
CA LEU A 22 7.87 0.44 -4.87
C LEU A 22 8.08 -0.70 -3.88
N ARG A 23 9.28 -0.81 -3.34
CA ARG A 23 9.62 -1.76 -2.27
C ARG A 23 9.70 -1.02 -0.95
N VAL A 24 9.05 -1.56 0.07
CA VAL A 24 9.00 -1.01 1.42
C VAL A 24 9.40 -2.11 2.40
N THR A 25 10.37 -1.83 3.26
CA THR A 25 10.90 -2.77 4.26
C THR A 25 10.80 -2.15 5.63
N GLY A 26 10.30 -2.91 6.60
CA GLY A 26 10.19 -2.51 8.00
C GLY A 26 10.30 -3.71 8.94
N PRO A 27 10.05 -3.51 10.25
CA PRO A 27 10.26 -4.54 11.27
C PRO A 27 9.37 -5.78 11.09
N LYS A 28 8.17 -5.65 10.49
CA LYS A 28 7.24 -6.77 10.27
C LYS A 28 7.41 -7.48 8.92
N GLY A 29 8.36 -7.05 8.09
CA GLY A 29 8.67 -7.67 6.81
C GLY A 29 8.80 -6.69 5.65
N GLN A 30 8.60 -7.19 4.44
CA GLN A 30 8.78 -6.46 3.19
C GLN A 30 7.53 -6.54 2.32
N LEU A 31 7.18 -5.41 1.69
CA LEU A 31 6.13 -5.33 0.69
C LEU A 31 6.70 -4.79 -0.62
N SER A 32 6.22 -5.32 -1.75
CA SER A 32 6.51 -4.81 -3.09
C SER A 32 5.22 -4.57 -3.82
N ARG A 33 5.10 -3.41 -4.49
CA ARG A 33 3.91 -3.05 -5.26
C ARG A 33 4.26 -2.36 -6.56
N ASN A 34 3.59 -2.75 -7.64
CA ASN A 34 3.65 -2.02 -8.90
C ASN A 34 2.86 -0.70 -8.79
N VAL A 35 3.52 0.42 -9.06
CA VAL A 35 2.93 1.78 -8.98
C VAL A 35 2.77 2.43 -10.35
N ARG A 36 2.87 1.65 -11.44
CA ARG A 36 2.68 2.14 -12.81
C ARG A 36 1.24 2.60 -13.04
N PHE A 37 1.10 3.88 -13.39
CA PHE A 37 -0.12 4.43 -13.95
C PHE A 37 0.22 5.49 -15.01
N PRO A 38 -0.48 5.56 -16.15
CA PRO A 38 -0.20 6.55 -17.20
C PRO A 38 -0.23 7.98 -16.66
N GLN A 39 0.75 8.79 -17.07
CA GLN A 39 0.86 10.21 -16.69
C GLN A 39 1.00 10.47 -15.19
N VAL A 40 1.35 9.45 -14.39
CA VAL A 40 1.69 9.59 -12.97
C VAL A 40 3.14 9.19 -12.76
N THR A 41 3.89 10.05 -12.08
CA THR A 41 5.29 9.84 -11.75
C THR A 41 5.41 9.57 -10.25
N VAL A 42 6.12 8.50 -9.90
CA VAL A 42 6.48 8.16 -8.52
C VAL A 42 7.98 8.26 -8.40
N THR A 43 8.48 9.01 -7.42
CA THR A 43 9.90 9.06 -7.07
C THR A 43 10.09 8.80 -5.59
N CYS A 44 11.24 8.25 -5.23
CA CYS A 44 11.63 8.03 -3.84
C CYS A 44 12.89 8.87 -3.60
N ASP A 45 12.71 10.03 -2.99
CA ASP A 45 13.82 10.80 -2.43
C ASP A 45 14.10 10.22 -1.03
N GLY A 46 15.35 10.14 -0.58
CA GLY A 46 15.75 9.28 0.55
C GLY A 46 14.93 9.41 1.85
N ASN A 47 14.22 10.52 2.04
CA ASN A 47 13.32 10.75 3.18
C ASN A 47 11.82 10.73 2.82
N GLU A 48 11.43 10.85 1.55
CA GLU A 48 10.05 11.05 1.11
C GLU A 48 9.73 10.32 -0.21
N VAL A 49 8.56 9.70 -0.28
CA VAL A 49 7.98 9.23 -1.55
C VAL A 49 7.13 10.35 -2.13
N ILE A 50 7.41 10.74 -3.38
CA ILE A 50 6.71 11.80 -4.09
C ILE A 50 5.89 11.18 -5.22
N ILE A 51 4.61 11.52 -5.28
CA ILE A 51 3.69 11.05 -6.31
C ILE A 51 3.09 12.29 -6.96
N SER A 52 3.29 12.44 -8.27
CA SER A 52 2.88 13.65 -8.99
C SER A 52 2.32 13.36 -10.38
N THR A 53 1.53 14.31 -10.87
CA THR A 53 1.05 14.31 -12.26
C THR A 53 1.01 15.74 -12.80
N GLU A 54 1.22 15.87 -14.11
CA GLU A 54 1.00 17.11 -14.85
C GLU A 54 -0.40 17.20 -15.46
N SER A 55 -1.11 16.08 -15.54
CA SER A 55 -2.44 16.01 -16.15
C SER A 55 -3.50 16.60 -15.23
N ARG A 56 -4.40 17.42 -15.79
CA ARG A 56 -5.56 17.98 -15.06
C ARG A 56 -6.80 17.08 -15.13
N ARG A 57 -6.70 15.91 -15.77
CA ARG A 57 -7.82 14.96 -15.87
C ARG A 57 -8.16 14.41 -14.49
N LYS A 58 -9.46 14.44 -14.14
CA LYS A 58 -9.96 14.03 -12.82
C LYS A 58 -9.53 12.62 -12.43
N GLU A 59 -9.58 11.68 -13.37
CA GLU A 59 -9.19 10.27 -13.17
C GLU A 59 -7.72 10.12 -12.77
N ILE A 60 -6.84 10.90 -13.40
CA ILE A 60 -5.39 10.83 -13.17
C ILE A 60 -5.05 11.47 -11.83
N THR A 61 -5.68 12.61 -11.50
CA THR A 61 -5.57 13.23 -10.18
C THR A 61 -6.08 12.30 -9.07
N ALA A 62 -7.16 11.55 -9.30
CA ALA A 62 -7.66 10.58 -8.33
C ALA A 62 -6.66 9.45 -8.09
N MET A 63 -5.99 8.98 -9.15
CA MET A 63 -4.96 7.93 -9.03
C MET A 63 -3.74 8.35 -8.20
N VAL A 64 -3.36 9.63 -8.22
CA VAL A 64 -2.32 10.15 -7.30
C VAL A 64 -2.74 9.92 -5.84
N GLY A 65 -4.00 10.18 -5.50
CA GLY A 65 -4.53 9.93 -4.15
C GLY A 65 -4.60 8.43 -3.80
N THR A 66 -4.97 7.59 -4.76
CA THR A 66 -4.96 6.12 -4.59
C THR A 66 -3.56 5.61 -4.27
N LEU A 67 -2.55 6.04 -5.03
CA LEU A 67 -1.16 5.62 -4.80
C LEU A 67 -0.60 6.19 -3.48
N GLU A 68 -1.00 7.40 -3.09
CA GLU A 68 -0.69 7.96 -1.77
C GLU A 68 -1.23 7.07 -0.64
N ALA A 69 -2.52 6.70 -0.70
CA ALA A 69 -3.15 5.85 0.30
C ALA A 69 -2.48 4.46 0.36
N HIS A 70 -2.14 3.89 -0.79
CA HIS A 70 -1.43 2.63 -0.86
C HIS A 70 -0.02 2.70 -0.27
N THR A 71 0.71 3.77 -0.52
CA THR A 71 2.04 3.98 0.06
C THR A 71 1.97 4.09 1.59
N LYS A 72 1.00 4.86 2.11
CA LYS A 72 0.74 4.96 3.56
C LYS A 72 0.36 3.61 4.17
N ASN A 73 -0.48 2.82 3.49
CA ASN A 73 -0.84 1.48 3.95
C ASN A 73 0.34 0.52 3.92
N MET A 74 1.24 0.62 2.95
CA MET A 74 2.47 -0.19 2.93
C MET A 74 3.36 0.14 4.13
N PHE A 75 3.56 1.43 4.46
CA PHE A 75 4.32 1.84 5.63
C PHE A 75 3.71 1.35 6.93
N ARG A 76 2.40 1.52 7.10
CA ARG A 76 1.68 1.00 8.26
C ARG A 76 1.73 -0.53 8.33
N GLY A 77 1.63 -1.21 7.19
CA GLY A 77 1.67 -2.67 7.10
C GLY A 77 3.00 -3.27 7.58
N VAL A 78 4.13 -2.67 7.22
CA VAL A 78 5.46 -3.16 7.65
C VAL A 78 5.84 -2.73 9.07
N THR A 79 5.10 -1.80 9.70
CA THR A 79 5.36 -1.29 11.06
C THR A 79 4.36 -1.85 12.06
N GLU A 80 3.07 -1.55 11.89
CA GLU A 80 1.97 -1.95 12.77
C GLU A 80 1.27 -3.23 12.30
N GLY A 81 1.21 -3.47 10.99
CA GLY A 81 0.39 -4.55 10.41
C GLY A 81 -1.11 -4.25 10.43
N PHE A 82 -1.91 -5.18 9.91
CA PHE A 82 -3.37 -5.10 9.87
C PHE A 82 -3.96 -6.39 10.45
N GLU A 83 -5.06 -6.28 11.20
CA GLU A 83 -5.77 -7.41 11.81
C GLU A 83 -7.24 -7.38 11.38
N TYR A 84 -7.75 -8.53 10.91
CA TYR A 84 -9.17 -8.74 10.65
C TYR A 84 -9.74 -9.69 11.69
N ARG A 85 -10.83 -9.29 12.34
CA ARG A 85 -11.57 -10.14 13.29
C ARG A 85 -12.83 -10.67 12.64
N MET A 86 -12.92 -11.99 12.51
CA MET A 86 -14.06 -12.68 11.89
C MET A 86 -14.81 -13.49 12.94
N LYS A 87 -16.14 -13.53 12.82
CA LYS A 87 -17.02 -14.32 13.71
C LYS A 87 -17.93 -15.21 12.88
N VAL A 88 -18.05 -16.47 13.28
CA VAL A 88 -19.01 -17.41 12.71
C VAL A 88 -20.28 -17.39 13.55
N VAL A 89 -21.43 -17.38 12.90
CA VAL A 89 -22.75 -17.46 13.52
C VAL A 89 -23.59 -18.50 12.78
N LEU A 90 -24.39 -19.26 13.51
CA LEU A 90 -25.21 -20.35 12.97
C LEU A 90 -26.48 -20.56 13.79
N SER A 91 -27.57 -20.93 13.12
CA SER A 91 -28.90 -21.06 13.74
C SER A 91 -29.33 -22.51 13.96
N HIS A 92 -28.97 -23.43 13.07
CA HIS A 92 -29.49 -24.80 13.09
C HIS A 92 -28.38 -25.83 13.33
N PHE A 93 -27.43 -25.93 12.39
CA PHE A 93 -26.37 -26.92 12.47
C PHE A 93 -25.01 -26.28 12.76
N PRO A 94 -24.22 -26.84 13.70
CA PRO A 94 -22.88 -26.37 13.97
C PRO A 94 -21.98 -26.59 12.73
N ILE A 95 -21.22 -25.55 12.38
CA ILE A 95 -20.28 -25.53 11.26
C ILE A 95 -18.88 -25.67 11.85
N GLN A 96 -18.12 -26.64 11.34
CA GLN A 96 -16.72 -26.81 11.70
C GLN A 96 -15.83 -26.13 10.66
N LEU A 97 -15.06 -25.12 11.09
CA LEU A 97 -13.98 -24.54 10.29
C LEU A 97 -12.66 -25.22 10.64
N LYS A 98 -11.92 -25.68 9.64
CA LYS A 98 -10.55 -26.20 9.80
C LYS A 98 -9.65 -25.56 8.76
N LEU A 99 -8.59 -24.90 9.22
CA LEU A 99 -7.52 -24.44 8.34
C LEU A 99 -6.65 -25.64 7.96
N GLN A 100 -6.62 -26.01 6.67
CA GLN A 100 -5.75 -27.07 6.15
C GLN A 100 -4.69 -26.46 5.23
N GLY A 101 -3.50 -26.21 5.78
CA GLY A 101 -2.39 -25.61 5.04
C GLY A 101 -2.70 -24.18 4.59
N SER A 102 -2.56 -23.91 3.30
CA SER A 102 -2.82 -22.59 2.69
C SER A 102 -4.28 -22.38 2.26
N ARG A 103 -5.19 -23.30 2.59
CA ARG A 103 -6.63 -23.18 2.34
C ARG A 103 -7.39 -23.17 3.66
N LEU A 104 -8.26 -22.18 3.79
CA LEU A 104 -9.33 -22.14 4.79
C LEU A 104 -10.42 -23.16 4.44
#